data_AF-A0A3Q9F3R8-F1
#
_entry.id   AF-A0A3Q9F3R8-F1
#
_cell.length_a   1.000
_cell.length_b   1.000
_cell.length_c   1.000
_cell.angle_alpha   90.00
_cell.angle_beta   90.00
_cell.angle_gamma   90.00
#
_symmetry.space_group_name_H-M   'P 1'
#
loop_
_entity.id
_entity.type
_entity.pdbx_description
1 polymer ?
#
loop_
_entity_poly.entity_id
_entity_poly.type
_entity_poly.pdbx_seq_one_letter_code
_entity_poly.pdbx_strand_id
1 'polypeptide(L)'
;MWAHHIAELKNDFHCIAVDLPGHGSSRDIGRTNFNDVTEMIADIIKNRAHGKPHLVGLSLGGSLVLKLLEKHADLFDRAIVDGACHHPIKGYRKVIAGVYIMSLLKNTKLMGNLMAKMMQKDGVPEESYR
;
A
#
# COMPACT_ATOMS: atom_id res chain seq x y z
N MET A 1 8.24 4.78 -2.04
CA MET A 1 7.33 4.21 -3.07
C MET A 1 6.81 5.29 -4.01
N TRP A 2 6.10 6.31 -3.52
CA TRP A 2 5.39 7.29 -4.36
C TRP A 2 6.24 8.44 -4.95
N ALA A 3 7.57 8.41 -4.83
CA ALA A 3 8.43 9.55 -5.15
C ALA A 3 8.26 10.06 -6.60
N HIS A 4 8.26 9.15 -7.59
CA HIS A 4 8.07 9.53 -9.00
C HIS A 4 6.68 10.13 -9.25
N HIS A 5 5.62 9.51 -8.73
CA HIS A 5 4.25 10.02 -8.88
C HIS A 5 4.10 11.42 -8.27
N ILE A 6 4.67 11.64 -7.08
CA ILE A 6 4.67 12.96 -6.42
C ILE A 6 5.46 13.98 -7.24
N ALA A 7 6.61 13.61 -7.80
CA ALA A 7 7.42 14.51 -8.60
C ALA A 7 6.65 15.05 -9.82
N GLU A 8 5.85 14.19 -10.46
CA GLU A 8 5.00 14.57 -11.60
C GLU A 8 3.76 15.36 -11.17
N LEU A 9 3.16 15.05 -10.02
CA LEU A 9 1.86 15.62 -9.60
C LEU A 9 1.97 16.88 -8.73
N LYS A 10 3.11 17.14 -8.10
CA LYS A 10 3.26 18.21 -7.09
C LYS A 10 2.97 19.63 -7.59
N ASN A 11 3.05 19.86 -8.90
CA ASN A 11 2.78 21.19 -9.48
C ASN A 11 1.26 21.46 -9.59
N ASP A 12 0.45 20.41 -9.69
CA ASP A 12 -1.00 20.51 -9.84
C ASP A 12 -1.75 20.13 -8.55
N PHE A 13 -1.12 19.35 -7.67
CA PHE A 13 -1.74 18.80 -6.45
C PHE A 13 -0.87 18.98 -5.20
N HIS A 14 -1.53 19.28 -4.08
CA HIS A 14 -0.93 19.10 -2.76
C HIS A 14 -0.84 17.60 -2.44
N CYS A 15 0.36 17.04 -2.60
CA CYS A 15 0.60 15.61 -2.45
C CYS A 15 0.95 15.22 -1.01
N ILE A 16 0.24 14.24 -0.46
CA ILE A 16 0.52 13.63 0.85
C ILE A 16 0.76 12.13 0.66
N ALA A 17 1.94 11.65 1.05
CA ALA A 17 2.22 10.22 1.14
C ALA A 17 2.31 9.80 2.61
N VAL A 18 1.57 8.75 2.97
CA VAL A 18 1.49 8.26 4.35
C VAL A 18 2.29 6.97 4.49
N ASP A 19 3.21 6.96 5.45
CA ASP A 19 3.83 5.73 5.93
C ASP A 19 2.88 5.03 6.90
N LEU A 20 2.35 3.87 6.51
CA LEU A 20 1.46 3.07 7.35
C LEU A 20 2.20 2.52 8.57
N PRO A 21 1.51 2.20 9.68
CA PRO A 21 2.12 1.54 10.82
C PRO A 21 2.97 0.32 10.43
N GLY A 22 4.18 0.22 10.98
CA GLY A 22 5.16 -0.81 10.63
C GLY A 22 5.94 -0.57 9.34
N HIS A 23 5.76 0.57 8.66
CA HIS A 23 6.42 0.90 7.40
C HIS A 23 7.15 2.24 7.47
N GLY A 24 8.22 2.39 6.67
CA GLY A 24 8.91 3.68 6.48
C GLY A 24 9.35 4.34 7.80
N SER A 25 8.89 5.56 8.00
CA SER A 25 9.11 6.37 9.20
C SER A 25 8.16 6.01 10.35
N SER A 26 7.09 5.27 10.06
CA SER A 26 6.10 4.75 11.01
C SER A 26 6.42 3.31 11.47
N ARG A 27 7.66 2.85 11.28
CA ARG A 27 8.09 1.46 11.56
C ARG A 27 7.93 1.03 13.02
N ASP A 28 8.04 1.99 13.94
CA ASP A 28 8.00 1.74 15.39
C ASP A 28 6.56 1.80 15.95
N ILE A 29 5.58 2.15 15.11
CA ILE A 29 4.17 2.06 15.50
C ILE A 29 3.82 0.58 15.62
N GLY A 30 3.41 0.19 16.83
CA GLY A 30 3.16 -1.20 17.21
C GLY A 30 1.98 -1.86 16.48
N ARG A 31 1.60 -3.06 16.97
CA ARG A 31 0.49 -3.83 16.41
C ARG A 31 -0.79 -2.99 16.37
N THR A 32 -1.40 -2.97 15.19
CA THR A 32 -2.66 -2.28 14.91
C THR A 32 -3.58 -3.18 14.10
N ASN A 33 -4.81 -2.74 13.84
CA ASN A 33 -5.77 -3.44 13.01
C ASN A 33 -6.31 -2.52 11.91
N PHE A 34 -7.05 -3.10 10.96
CA PHE A 34 -7.53 -2.39 9.77
C PHE A 34 -8.42 -1.18 10.10
N ASN A 35 -9.26 -1.28 11.13
CA ASN A 35 -10.13 -0.17 11.55
C ASN A 35 -9.30 0.97 12.12
N ASP A 36 -8.36 0.68 13.01
CA ASP A 36 -7.52 1.71 13.64
C ASP A 36 -6.71 2.46 12.58
N VAL A 37 -6.10 1.76 11.62
CA VAL A 37 -5.37 2.39 10.51
C VAL A 37 -6.29 3.24 9.64
N THR A 38 -7.54 2.80 9.42
CA THR A 38 -8.54 3.58 8.69
C THR A 38 -8.85 4.89 9.39
N GLU A 39 -9.05 4.86 10.72
CA GLU A 39 -9.28 6.08 11.51
C GLU A 39 -8.04 7.00 11.50
N MET A 40 -6.83 6.45 11.62
CA MET A 40 -5.58 7.24 11.51
C MET A 40 -5.49 7.97 10.16
N ILE A 41 -5.85 7.31 9.05
CA ILE A 41 -5.84 7.94 7.73
C ILE A 41 -6.95 9.00 7.64
N ALA A 42 -8.14 8.72 8.17
CA ALA A 42 -9.23 9.69 8.23
C ALA A 42 -8.82 10.96 9.00
N ASP A 43 -8.09 10.80 10.11
CA ASP A 43 -7.56 11.92 10.88
C ASP A 43 -6.48 12.69 10.11
N ILE A 44 -5.60 12.01 9.36
CA ILE A 44 -4.64 12.69 8.48
C ILE A 44 -5.39 13.52 7.44
N ILE A 45 -6.44 12.97 6.80
CA ILE A 45 -7.24 13.70 5.81
C ILE A 45 -7.83 14.96 6.45
N LYS A 46 -8.53 14.82 7.59
CA LYS A 46 -9.16 15.95 8.29
C LYS A 46 -8.17 17.05 8.70
N ASN A 47 -6.96 16.68 9.11
CA ASN A 47 -5.99 17.61 9.69
C ASN A 47 -4.95 18.15 8.71
N ARG A 48 -4.78 17.52 7.54
CA ARG A 48 -3.69 17.83 6.61
C ARG A 48 -4.14 18.06 5.18
N ALA A 49 -5.30 17.54 4.76
CA ALA A 49 -5.81 17.80 3.42
C ALA A 49 -6.42 19.20 3.32
N HIS A 50 -6.31 19.80 2.14
CA HIS A 50 -6.98 21.06 1.82
C HIS A 50 -8.28 20.74 1.08
N GLY A 51 -9.38 20.60 1.82
CA GLY A 51 -10.66 20.13 1.29
C GLY A 51 -10.70 18.61 1.12
N LYS A 52 -11.49 18.12 0.16
CA LYS A 52 -11.66 16.68 -0.11
C LYS A 52 -10.56 16.19 -1.08
N PRO A 53 -9.61 15.34 -0.65
CA PRO A 53 -8.53 14.87 -1.51
C PRO A 53 -9.01 13.81 -2.51
N HIS A 54 -8.11 13.44 -3.42
CA HIS A 54 -8.21 12.21 -4.20
C HIS A 54 -7.30 11.15 -3.58
N LEU A 55 -7.84 9.96 -3.31
CA LEU A 55 -7.10 8.87 -2.69
C LEU A 55 -6.52 7.95 -3.76
N VAL A 56 -5.29 7.47 -3.52
CA VAL A 56 -4.64 6.45 -4.36
C VAL A 56 -4.11 5.36 -3.43
N GLY A 57 -4.54 4.13 -3.65
CA GLY A 57 -4.16 2.99 -2.82
C GLY A 57 -3.70 1.79 -3.65
N LEU A 58 -2.53 1.26 -3.34
CA LEU A 58 -1.97 0.03 -3.92
C LEU A 58 -1.97 -1.09 -2.88
N SER A 59 -2.44 -2.29 -3.25
CA SER A 59 -2.39 -3.50 -2.42
C SER A 59 -3.03 -3.29 -1.03
N LEU A 60 -2.24 -3.31 0.06
CA LEU A 60 -2.71 -2.98 1.40
C LEU A 60 -3.36 -1.58 1.45
N GLY A 61 -2.74 -0.59 0.79
CA GLY A 61 -3.29 0.77 0.68
C GLY A 61 -4.61 0.80 -0.09
N GLY A 62 -4.76 0.00 -1.15
CA GLY A 62 -6.01 -0.13 -1.90
C GLY A 62 -7.13 -0.71 -1.04
N SER A 63 -6.81 -1.72 -0.24
CA SER A 63 -7.74 -2.31 0.72
C SER A 63 -8.18 -1.31 1.79
N LEU A 64 -7.28 -0.44 2.27
CA LEU A 64 -7.61 0.65 3.21
C LEU A 64 -8.50 1.73 2.57
N VAL A 65 -8.28 2.05 1.29
CA VAL A 65 -9.17 2.95 0.53
C VAL A 65 -10.59 2.38 0.42
N LEU A 66 -10.74 1.07 0.17
CA LEU A 66 -12.05 0.42 0.20
C LEU A 66 -12.72 0.52 1.59
N LYS A 67 -11.94 0.43 2.67
CA LYS A 67 -12.45 0.62 4.04
C LYS A 67 -12.85 2.07 4.33
N LEU A 68 -12.11 3.05 3.80
CA LEU A 68 -12.48 4.47 3.85
C LEU A 68 -13.76 4.76 3.06
N LEU A 69 -13.95 4.13 1.89
CA LEU A 69 -15.22 4.20 1.14
C LEU A 69 -16.40 3.67 1.95
N GLU A 70 -16.20 2.62 2.76
CA GLU A 70 -17.26 2.08 3.62
C GLU A 70 -17.61 3.00 4.78
N LYS A 71 -16.62 3.66 5.40
CA LYS A 71 -16.78 4.36 6.69
C LYS A 71 -16.80 5.88 6.62
N HIS A 72 -16.06 6.46 5.68
CA HIS A 72 -15.68 7.88 5.63
C HIS A 72 -15.70 8.42 4.19
N ALA A 73 -16.66 7.96 3.36
CA ALA A 73 -16.75 8.33 1.95
C ALA A 73 -16.92 9.84 1.73
N ASP A 74 -17.44 10.56 2.72
CA ASP A 74 -17.62 12.00 2.68
C ASP A 74 -16.29 12.77 2.79
N LEU A 75 -15.22 12.16 3.27
CA LEU A 75 -13.93 12.83 3.50
C LEU A 75 -13.10 13.06 2.24
N PHE A 76 -13.39 12.41 1.12
CA PHE A 76 -12.62 12.51 -0.12
C PHE A 76 -13.53 12.56 -1.35
N ASP A 77 -13.01 13.01 -2.49
CA ASP A 77 -13.79 13.22 -3.71
C ASP A 77 -13.71 12.02 -4.68
N ARG A 78 -12.50 11.45 -4.83
CA ARG A 78 -12.24 10.34 -5.77
C ARG A 78 -11.27 9.34 -5.16
N ALA A 79 -11.33 8.10 -5.64
CA ALA A 79 -10.45 7.03 -5.20
C ALA A 79 -9.95 6.21 -6.40
N ILE A 80 -8.64 5.93 -6.41
CA ILE A 80 -8.00 4.97 -7.31
C ILE A 80 -7.54 3.78 -6.44
N VAL A 81 -8.01 2.59 -6.78
CA VAL A 81 -7.68 1.34 -6.07
C VAL A 81 -6.99 0.41 -7.04
N ASP A 82 -5.75 0.02 -6.71
CA ASP A 82 -4.93 -0.90 -7.48
C ASP A 82 -4.47 -2.08 -6.61
N GLY A 83 -4.38 -3.28 -7.20
CA GLY A 83 -3.93 -4.49 -6.54
C GLY A 83 -4.79 -4.94 -5.35
N ALA A 84 -6.04 -4.47 -5.26
CA ALA A 84 -6.97 -4.80 -4.17
C ALA A 84 -8.38 -5.04 -4.72
N CYS A 85 -9.18 -5.82 -3.99
CA CYS A 85 -10.57 -6.09 -4.34
C CYS A 85 -11.44 -6.16 -3.08
N HIS A 86 -12.73 -5.84 -3.23
CA HIS A 86 -13.71 -5.85 -2.14
C HIS A 86 -14.10 -7.28 -1.70
N HIS A 87 -13.87 -8.28 -2.56
CA HIS A 87 -14.09 -9.68 -2.24
C HIS A 87 -12.77 -10.33 -1.81
N PRO A 88 -12.76 -11.18 -0.78
CA PRO A 88 -11.59 -12.00 -0.48
C PRO A 88 -11.19 -12.84 -1.68
N ILE A 89 -9.89 -12.92 -1.97
CA ILE A 89 -9.37 -13.82 -2.99
C ILE A 89 -9.77 -15.25 -2.62
N LYS A 90 -10.30 -16.02 -3.58
CA LYS A 90 -10.63 -17.43 -3.34
C LYS A 90 -9.38 -18.16 -2.86
N GLY A 91 -9.48 -18.80 -1.69
CA GLY A 91 -8.33 -19.46 -1.07
C GLY A 91 -7.34 -18.53 -0.38
N TYR A 92 -7.74 -17.30 0.00
CA TYR A 92 -6.86 -16.31 0.65
C TYR A 92 -6.07 -16.87 1.85
N ARG A 93 -6.62 -17.83 2.62
CA ARG A 93 -5.89 -18.50 3.71
C ARG A 93 -4.63 -19.21 3.23
N LYS A 94 -4.70 -19.88 2.07
CA LYS A 94 -3.53 -20.53 1.43
C LYS A 94 -2.53 -19.48 0.95
N VAL A 95 -3.01 -18.37 0.40
CA VAL A 95 -2.16 -17.24 -0.01
C VAL A 95 -1.43 -16.64 1.19
N ILE A 96 -2.13 -16.35 2.28
CA ILE A 96 -1.55 -15.84 3.53
C ILE A 96 -0.51 -16.82 4.08
N ALA A 97 -0.83 -18.12 4.14
CA ALA A 97 0.12 -19.13 4.59
C ALA A 97 1.37 -19.19 3.70
N GLY A 98 1.20 -19.13 2.38
CA GLY A 98 2.30 -19.07 1.42
C GLY A 98 3.18 -17.83 1.59
N VAL A 99 2.58 -16.65 1.75
CA VAL A 99 3.30 -15.40 2.03
C VAL A 99 4.05 -15.50 3.36
N TYR A 100 3.44 -16.07 4.39
CA TYR A 100 4.08 -16.25 5.69
C TYR A 100 5.32 -17.15 5.59
N ILE A 101 5.19 -18.31 4.94
CA ILE A 101 6.30 -19.24 4.70
C ILE A 101 7.41 -18.56 3.88
N MET A 102 7.06 -17.87 2.79
CA MET A 102 8.04 -17.10 2.01
C MET A 102 8.74 -16.04 2.85
N SER A 103 8.03 -15.40 3.80
CA SER A 103 8.62 -14.40 4.68
C SER A 103 9.72 -14.97 5.59
N LEU A 104 9.61 -16.24 6.00
CA LEU A 104 10.64 -16.92 6.80
C LEU A 104 11.93 -17.12 6.01
N LEU A 105 11.81 -17.28 4.70
CA LEU A 105 12.93 -17.53 3.78
C LEU A 105 13.39 -16.27 3.04
N LYS A 106 12.78 -15.11 3.31
CA LYS A 106 12.99 -13.87 2.53
C LYS A 106 14.44 -13.37 2.53
N ASN A 107 15.20 -13.70 3.58
CA ASN A 107 16.60 -13.29 3.72
C ASN A 107 17.59 -14.34 3.17
N THR A 108 17.11 -15.38 2.47
CA THR A 108 17.97 -16.41 1.87
C THR A 108 18.36 -16.03 0.44
N LYS A 109 19.61 -16.31 0.05
CA LYS A 109 20.08 -16.11 -1.33
C LYS A 109 19.24 -16.87 -2.36
N LEU A 110 18.72 -18.04 -1.98
CA LEU A 110 17.82 -18.83 -2.83
C LEU A 110 16.56 -18.04 -3.17
N MET A 111 15.90 -17.45 -2.17
CA MET A 111 14.66 -16.71 -2.38
C MET A 111 14.89 -15.40 -3.13
N GLY A 112 16.00 -14.70 -2.85
CA GLY A 112 16.41 -13.52 -3.62
C GLY A 112 16.62 -13.83 -5.10
N ASN A 113 17.36 -14.91 -5.41
CA ASN A 113 17.59 -15.34 -6.80
C ASN A 113 16.30 -15.77 -7.52
N LEU A 114 15.38 -16.41 -6.80
CA LEU A 114 14.08 -16.80 -7.36
C LEU A 114 13.25 -15.57 -7.72
N MET A 115 13.13 -14.59 -6.81
CA MET A 115 12.39 -13.35 -7.06
C MET A 115 12.99 -12.56 -8.23
N ALA A 116 14.33 -12.43 -8.29
CA ALA A 116 14.99 -11.74 -9.40
C ALA A 116 14.70 -12.41 -10.75
N LYS A 117 14.74 -13.75 -10.83
CA LYS A 117 14.38 -14.49 -12.06
C LYS A 117 12.92 -14.28 -12.47
N MET A 118 12.00 -14.19 -11.52
CA MET A 118 10.60 -13.90 -11.83
C MET A 118 10.45 -12.49 -12.42
N MET A 119 11.08 -11.48 -11.81
CA MET A 119 11.07 -10.11 -12.31
C MET A 119 11.67 -9.98 -13.72
N GLN A 120 12.78 -10.67 -14.00
CA GLN A 120 13.37 -10.73 -15.35
C GLN A 120 12.41 -11.32 -16.37
N LYS A 121 11.69 -12.39 -16.00
CA LYS A 121 10.72 -13.04 -16.88
C LYS A 121 9.54 -12.12 -17.21
N ASP A 122 9.17 -11.25 -16.27
CA ASP A 122 8.10 -10.27 -16.44
C ASP A 122 8.58 -8.96 -17.12
N GLY A 123 9.83 -8.94 -17.61
CA GLY A 123 10.39 -7.84 -18.40
C GLY A 123 10.96 -6.68 -17.59
N VAL A 124 11.18 -6.85 -16.28
CA VAL A 124 11.79 -5.81 -15.44
C VAL A 124 13.31 -5.79 -15.70
N PRO A 125 13.91 -4.62 -16.04
CA PRO A 125 15.35 -4.50 -16.28
C PRO A 125 16.18 -4.77 -15.02
N GLU A 126 17.38 -5.33 -15.20
CA GLU A 126 18.27 -5.73 -14.10
C GLU A 126 18.70 -4.58 -13.18
N GLU A 127 18.68 -3.36 -13.69
CA GLU A 127 18.98 -2.13 -12.96
C GLU A 127 17.89 -1.74 -11.95
N SER A 128 16.68 -2.30 -12.05
CA SER A 128 15.52 -1.89 -11.24
C SER A 128 15.44 -2.57 -9.85
N TYR A 129 16.34 -3.53 -9.56
CA TYR A 129 16.34 -4.29 -8.31
C TYR A 129 17.74 -4.60 -7.76
N ARG A 130 18.77 -3.87 -8.23
CA ARG A 130 20.06 -3.72 -7.54
C ARG A 130 20.00 -2.52 -6.60
#